data_AF-A0A7C6D918-F1
#
_entry.id   AF-A0A7C6D918-F1
#
_cell.length_a   1.000
_cell.length_b   1.000
_cell.length_c   1.000
_cell.angle_alpha   90.00
_cell.angle_beta   90.00
_cell.angle_gamma   90.00
#
_symmetry.space_group_name_H-M   'P 1'
#
loop_
_entity.id
_entity.type
_entity.pdbx_description
1 polymer ?
#
loop_
_entity_poly.entity_id
_entity_poly.type
_entity_poly.pdbx_seq_one_letter_code
_entity_poly.pdbx_strand_id
1 'polypeptide(L)'
;MANCVKCGASNLGMGRTDLVIVDETWYCSRCLKSTLGTVSCSKCGNQPFRSGEHFKTINGEVLCTDCMEKQGIMKKYDYVMSSVMSRPRAARTTQAPRGLAALGTMKDLLEQNLEPGEEVEVAVLGNTGEALACSSKHLFILKAGMASGSLTGRKCIKYRWNQITGAEIKAGALYGLIEIQGNGLPSHDARNISQVKQAENAVTFLIAKQGEFEDALSTIKQYI
;
A
#
# COMPACT_ATOMS: atom_id res chain seq x y z
N MET A 1 12.15 3.10 -1.07
CA MET A 1 13.49 3.36 -0.51
C MET A 1 13.72 4.86 -0.57
N ALA A 2 14.04 5.51 0.57
CA ALA A 2 14.16 6.96 0.67
C ALA A 2 15.55 7.40 0.23
N ASN A 3 15.64 7.98 -0.97
CA ASN A 3 16.88 8.50 -1.54
C ASN A 3 16.68 9.96 -1.92
N CYS A 4 17.70 10.80 -1.73
CA CYS A 4 17.72 12.16 -2.28
C CYS A 4 17.46 12.12 -3.78
N VAL A 5 16.44 12.85 -4.24
CA VAL A 5 16.02 12.85 -5.66
C VAL A 5 17.11 13.37 -6.60
N LYS A 6 18.03 14.20 -6.11
CA LYS A 6 19.06 14.86 -6.92
C LYS A 6 20.38 14.08 -7.00
N CYS A 7 20.86 13.55 -5.89
CA CYS A 7 22.19 12.93 -5.83
C CYS A 7 22.17 11.44 -5.47
N GLY A 8 20.99 10.84 -5.26
CA GLY A 8 20.84 9.43 -4.94
C GLY A 8 21.27 9.04 -3.51
N ALA A 9 21.73 9.99 -2.68
CA ALA A 9 22.16 9.71 -1.32
C ALA A 9 21.04 9.06 -0.49
N SER A 10 21.37 7.99 0.20
CA SER A 10 20.43 7.16 0.96
C SER A 10 20.51 7.45 2.45
N ASN A 11 19.39 7.31 3.15
CA ASN A 11 19.33 7.32 4.62
C ASN A 11 19.62 5.94 5.25
N LEU A 12 19.89 4.92 4.44
CA LEU A 12 20.22 3.55 4.86
C LEU A 12 21.64 3.17 4.44
N GLY A 13 22.36 2.42 5.30
CA GLY A 13 23.69 1.86 5.02
C GLY A 13 24.88 2.64 5.59
N MET A 14 26.10 2.19 5.29
CA MET A 14 27.33 2.95 5.60
C MET A 14 27.36 4.24 4.77
N GLY A 15 27.63 5.38 5.42
CA GLY A 15 27.57 6.70 4.76
C GLY A 15 26.17 7.32 4.69
N ARG A 16 25.25 6.91 5.58
CA ARG A 16 23.89 7.45 5.70
C ARG A 16 23.89 8.98 5.69
N THR A 17 22.96 9.54 4.93
CA THR A 17 22.73 10.98 4.84
C THR A 17 21.34 11.28 5.37
N ASP A 18 21.20 12.31 6.21
CA ASP A 18 19.89 12.76 6.64
C ASP A 18 19.10 13.29 5.45
N LEU A 19 17.84 12.87 5.37
CA LEU A 19 16.92 13.28 4.33
C LEU A 19 15.69 13.93 4.94
N VAL A 20 15.21 14.98 4.29
CA VAL A 20 13.96 15.64 4.60
C VAL A 20 13.01 15.52 3.40
N ILE A 21 11.72 15.60 3.65
CA ILE A 21 10.71 15.63 2.61
C ILE A 21 10.24 17.07 2.51
N VAL A 22 10.27 17.61 1.30
CA VAL A 22 9.60 18.88 0.96
C VAL A 22 8.73 18.61 -0.26
N ASP A 23 7.43 18.88 -0.14
CA ASP A 23 6.43 18.60 -1.17
C ASP A 23 6.57 17.19 -1.77
N GLU A 24 6.49 16.20 -0.88
CA GLU A 24 6.54 14.76 -1.21
C GLU A 24 7.85 14.30 -1.86
N THR A 25 8.86 15.17 -1.89
CA THR A 25 10.16 14.90 -2.52
C THR A 25 11.28 14.84 -1.47
N TRP A 26 12.11 13.80 -1.56
CA TRP A 26 13.23 13.59 -0.64
C TRP A 26 14.47 14.39 -1.07
N TYR A 27 15.04 15.15 -0.13
CA TYR A 27 16.27 15.93 -0.33
C TYR A 27 17.27 15.68 0.80
N CYS A 28 18.55 15.60 0.45
CA CYS A 28 19.64 15.79 1.42
C CYS A 28 19.89 17.30 1.64
N SER A 29 20.56 17.65 2.73
CA SER A 29 20.84 19.06 3.09
C SER A 29 21.47 19.88 1.96
N ARG A 30 22.48 19.32 1.28
CA ARG A 30 23.15 19.99 0.15
C ARG A 30 22.20 20.28 -1.02
N CYS A 31 21.46 19.25 -1.46
CA CYS A 31 20.58 19.35 -2.62
C CYS A 31 19.32 20.15 -2.33
N LEU A 32 18.85 20.18 -1.08
CA LEU A 32 17.72 21.04 -0.69
C LEU A 32 18.09 22.51 -0.88
N LYS A 33 19.22 22.94 -0.29
CA LYS A 33 19.68 24.33 -0.37
C LYS A 33 19.91 24.77 -1.81
N SER A 34 20.46 23.90 -2.65
CA SER A 34 20.70 24.22 -4.06
C SER A 34 19.44 24.23 -4.93
N THR A 35 18.35 23.56 -4.51
CA THR A 35 17.13 23.41 -5.31
C THR A 35 16.03 24.37 -4.88
N LEU A 36 15.76 24.45 -3.57
CA LEU A 36 14.64 25.20 -3.00
C LEU A 36 15.10 26.39 -2.15
N GLY A 37 16.41 26.58 -1.97
CA GLY A 37 16.93 27.64 -1.14
C GLY A 37 16.65 27.42 0.36
N THR A 38 16.28 28.50 1.05
CA THR A 38 15.95 28.46 2.48
C THR A 38 14.50 28.05 2.66
N VAL A 39 14.28 26.91 3.32
CA VAL A 39 12.95 26.41 3.68
C VAL A 39 12.74 26.60 5.19
N SER A 40 11.59 27.16 5.57
CA SER A 40 11.19 27.33 6.98
C SER A 40 9.69 27.26 7.12
N CYS A 41 9.20 26.70 8.23
CA CYS A 41 7.78 26.69 8.55
C CYS A 41 7.26 28.11 8.80
N SER A 42 6.24 28.52 8.05
CA SER A 42 5.60 29.83 8.18
C SER A 42 4.92 30.07 9.54
N LYS A 43 4.61 29.01 10.31
CA LYS A 43 3.93 29.13 11.62
C LYS A 43 4.90 29.15 12.80
N CYS A 44 5.92 28.29 12.80
CA CYS A 44 6.81 28.12 13.96
C CYS A 44 8.29 28.43 13.67
N GLY A 45 8.63 28.80 12.44
CA GLY A 45 10.01 29.11 12.04
C GLY A 45 10.94 27.89 11.98
N ASN A 46 10.44 26.68 12.25
CA ASN A 46 11.24 25.46 12.23
C ASN A 46 11.88 25.23 10.85
N GLN A 47 13.10 24.70 10.83
CA GLN A 47 13.91 24.54 9.62
C GLN A 47 14.27 23.05 9.39
N PRO A 48 14.42 22.63 8.14
CA PRO A 48 14.90 21.29 7.80
C PRO A 48 16.20 20.92 8.52
N PHE A 49 16.34 19.64 8.88
CA PHE A 49 17.53 19.07 9.54
C PHE A 49 17.85 19.62 10.93
N ARG A 50 17.07 20.56 11.46
CA ARG A 50 17.15 20.98 12.88
C ARG A 50 16.21 20.17 13.78
N SER A 51 15.21 19.55 13.18
CA SER A 51 14.24 18.68 13.81
C SER A 51 13.96 17.49 12.89
N GLY A 52 13.32 16.45 13.42
CA GLY A 52 12.86 15.31 12.61
C GLY A 52 11.63 15.64 11.74
N GLU A 53 11.32 16.91 11.50
CA GLU A 53 10.12 17.36 10.80
C GLU A 53 10.32 17.46 9.28
N HIS A 54 9.24 17.24 8.55
CA HIS A 54 9.15 17.37 7.10
C HIS A 54 8.24 18.55 6.73
N PHE A 55 8.28 19.00 5.48
CA PHE A 55 7.64 20.26 5.08
C PHE A 55 6.72 20.06 3.88
N LYS A 56 5.57 20.73 3.86
CA LYS A 56 4.64 20.75 2.73
C LYS A 56 4.14 22.17 2.50
N THR A 57 4.01 22.56 1.25
CA THR A 57 3.38 23.80 0.82
C THR A 57 1.87 23.61 0.77
N ILE A 58 1.13 24.36 1.59
CA ILE A 58 -0.33 24.31 1.70
C ILE A 58 -0.85 25.74 1.58
N ASN A 59 -1.69 25.99 0.58
CA ASN A 59 -2.23 27.33 0.30
C ASN A 59 -1.14 28.42 0.16
N GLY A 60 0.01 28.06 -0.41
CA GLY A 60 1.15 28.96 -0.58
C GLY A 60 2.01 29.17 0.67
N GLU A 61 1.66 28.59 1.82
CA GLU A 61 2.48 28.61 3.04
C GLU A 61 3.25 27.29 3.20
N VAL A 62 4.53 27.36 3.58
CA VAL A 62 5.31 26.17 3.91
C VAL A 62 5.04 25.80 5.37
N LEU A 63 4.53 24.60 5.62
CA LEU A 63 4.21 24.10 6.97
C LEU A 63 5.05 22.88 7.30
N CYS A 64 5.56 22.79 8.53
CA CYS A 64 6.18 21.56 9.03
C CYS A 64 5.15 20.54 9.52
N THR A 65 5.52 19.27 9.57
CA THR A 65 4.63 18.16 9.93
C THR A 65 3.97 18.33 11.31
N ASP A 66 4.70 18.81 12.31
CA ASP A 66 4.12 19.15 13.63
C ASP A 66 3.02 20.23 13.55
N CYS A 67 3.22 21.29 12.76
CA CYS A 67 2.20 22.33 12.57
C CYS A 67 1.01 21.84 11.74
N MET A 68 1.24 20.91 10.81
CA MET A 68 0.16 20.25 10.06
C MET A 68 -0.69 19.36 10.99
N GLU A 69 -0.05 18.60 11.88
CA GLU A 69 -0.72 17.77 12.88
C GLU A 69 -1.55 18.60 13.85
N LYS A 70 -0.97 19.65 14.42
CA LYS A 70 -1.64 20.55 15.37
C LYS A 70 -2.85 21.27 14.76
N GLN A 71 -2.84 21.50 13.45
CA GLN A 71 -3.96 22.10 12.71
C GLN A 71 -4.95 21.06 12.17
N GLY A 72 -4.76 19.77 12.45
CA GLY A 72 -5.65 18.70 11.96
C GLY A 72 -5.60 18.50 10.44
N ILE A 73 -4.55 18.97 9.76
CA ILE A 73 -4.42 18.92 8.31
C ILE A 73 -4.00 17.52 7.86
N MET A 74 -2.93 16.99 8.44
CA MET A 74 -2.35 15.68 8.07
C MET A 74 -1.40 15.21 9.17
N LYS A 75 -1.35 13.89 9.40
CA LYS A 75 -0.34 13.30 10.29
C LYS A 75 1.01 13.20 9.61
N LYS A 76 2.08 13.38 10.39
CA LYS A 76 3.47 13.23 9.96
C LYS A 76 3.70 11.88 9.30
N TYR A 77 3.19 10.80 9.91
CA TYR A 77 3.31 9.46 9.35
C TYR A 77 2.68 9.37 7.96
N ASP A 78 1.44 9.86 7.81
CA ASP A 78 0.71 9.83 6.54
C ASP A 78 1.43 10.62 5.45
N TYR A 79 2.01 11.78 5.82
CA TYR A 79 2.79 12.60 4.90
C TYR A 79 4.10 11.95 4.47
N VAL A 80 4.83 11.34 5.41
CA VAL A 80 6.06 10.60 5.09
C VAL A 80 5.73 9.44 4.16
N MET A 81 4.64 8.72 4.40
CA MET A 81 4.20 7.62 3.55
C MET A 81 3.81 8.10 2.14
N SER A 82 3.13 9.24 1.99
CA SER A 82 2.77 9.76 0.66
C SER A 82 4.03 10.02 -0.20
N SER A 83 5.09 10.60 0.38
CA SER A 83 6.35 10.86 -0.33
C SER A 83 7.07 9.61 -0.84
N VAL A 84 6.89 8.47 -0.18
CA VAL A 84 7.46 7.19 -0.62
C VAL A 84 6.68 6.63 -1.81
N MET A 85 5.40 7.02 -1.94
CA MET A 85 4.48 6.56 -2.98
C MET A 85 4.40 7.51 -4.18
N SER A 86 4.63 8.81 -4.01
CA SER A 86 4.55 9.86 -5.05
C SER A 86 5.72 9.88 -6.06
N ARG A 87 6.53 8.81 -6.16
CA ARG A 87 7.54 8.73 -7.22
C ARG A 87 6.86 8.88 -8.59
N PRO A 88 7.42 9.67 -9.53
CA PRO A 88 6.91 9.71 -10.89
C PRO A 88 6.84 8.28 -11.41
N ARG A 89 5.65 7.91 -11.86
CA ARG A 89 5.39 6.68 -12.60
C ARG A 89 6.36 6.70 -13.78
N ALA A 90 7.48 5.97 -13.65
CA ALA A 90 8.26 5.61 -14.83
C ALA A 90 7.25 5.08 -15.84
N ALA A 91 7.26 5.62 -17.06
CA ALA A 91 6.29 5.28 -18.10
C ALA A 91 6.06 3.78 -18.08
N ARG A 92 4.87 3.37 -17.66
CA ARG A 92 4.54 1.97 -17.39
C ARG A 92 4.21 1.33 -18.74
N THR A 93 5.21 1.18 -19.60
CA THR A 93 5.16 0.27 -20.74
C THR A 93 5.48 -1.11 -20.19
N THR A 94 4.43 -1.82 -19.79
CA THR A 94 4.29 -3.28 -19.72
C THR A 94 2.99 -3.56 -18.98
N GLN A 95 2.07 -4.30 -19.61
CA GLN A 95 0.89 -4.84 -18.93
C GLN A 95 1.34 -5.49 -17.62
N ALA A 96 0.70 -5.15 -16.50
CA ALA A 96 0.94 -5.85 -15.25
C ALA A 96 0.69 -7.35 -15.49
N PRO A 97 1.55 -8.25 -14.98
CA PRO A 97 1.31 -9.67 -15.10
C PRO A 97 -0.10 -9.98 -14.56
N ARG A 98 -0.94 -10.59 -15.41
CA ARG A 98 -2.27 -11.10 -15.04
C ARG A 98 -2.15 -12.58 -14.69
N GLY A 99 -3.06 -13.07 -13.84
CA GLY A 99 -3.09 -14.47 -13.40
C GLY A 99 -1.93 -14.84 -12.46
N LEU A 100 -1.59 -16.12 -12.37
CA LEU A 100 -0.65 -16.70 -11.39
C LEU A 100 0.71 -15.97 -11.28
N ALA A 101 1.21 -15.40 -12.39
CA ALA A 101 2.49 -14.68 -12.39
C ALA A 101 2.47 -13.40 -11.53
N ALA A 102 1.28 -12.82 -11.27
CA ALA A 102 1.11 -11.65 -10.42
C ALA A 102 1.48 -11.90 -8.95
N LEU A 103 1.45 -13.16 -8.51
CA LEU A 103 1.53 -13.53 -7.10
C LEU A 103 2.95 -13.61 -6.54
N GLY A 104 3.99 -13.59 -7.39
CA GLY A 104 5.38 -13.73 -6.95
C GLY A 104 5.55 -14.94 -6.03
N THR A 105 6.07 -14.74 -4.81
CA THR A 105 6.30 -15.81 -3.82
C THR A 105 5.02 -16.43 -3.25
N MET A 106 3.85 -15.86 -3.52
CA MET A 106 2.54 -16.41 -3.11
C MET A 106 2.00 -17.43 -4.11
N LYS A 107 2.59 -17.53 -5.30
CA LYS A 107 2.17 -18.44 -6.36
C LYS A 107 2.13 -19.90 -5.87
N ASP A 108 3.23 -20.38 -5.27
CA ASP A 108 3.33 -21.77 -4.80
C ASP A 108 2.24 -22.11 -3.77
N LEU A 109 1.85 -21.14 -2.94
CA LEU A 109 0.79 -21.33 -1.95
C LEU A 109 -0.57 -21.51 -2.62
N LEU A 110 -0.84 -20.75 -3.69
CA LEU A 110 -2.07 -20.93 -4.46
C LEU A 110 -2.08 -22.30 -5.15
N GLU A 111 -1.00 -22.64 -5.87
CA GLU A 111 -0.91 -23.87 -6.66
C GLU A 111 -1.10 -25.13 -5.80
N GLN A 112 -0.59 -25.14 -4.57
CA GLN A 112 -0.79 -26.24 -3.62
C GLN A 112 -2.25 -26.41 -3.15
N ASN A 113 -3.11 -25.41 -3.36
CA ASN A 113 -4.50 -25.39 -2.90
C ASN A 113 -5.53 -25.43 -4.05
N LEU A 114 -5.07 -25.42 -5.30
CA LEU A 114 -5.90 -25.63 -6.47
C LEU A 114 -6.29 -27.11 -6.57
N GLU A 115 -7.54 -27.36 -6.98
CA GLU A 115 -7.96 -28.70 -7.36
C GLU A 115 -7.37 -29.08 -8.73
N PRO A 116 -7.24 -30.38 -9.04
CA PRO A 116 -6.87 -30.83 -10.38
C PRO A 116 -7.79 -30.23 -11.44
N GLY A 117 -7.21 -29.56 -12.44
CA GLY A 117 -7.94 -28.89 -13.53
C GLY A 117 -8.63 -27.58 -13.15
N GLU A 118 -8.39 -27.04 -11.96
CA GLU A 118 -8.90 -25.73 -11.55
C GLU A 118 -8.08 -24.59 -12.19
N GLU A 119 -8.72 -23.80 -13.04
CA GLU A 119 -8.07 -22.69 -13.77
C GLU A 119 -8.23 -21.36 -13.03
N VAL A 120 -7.12 -20.63 -12.84
CA VAL A 120 -7.10 -19.30 -12.21
C VAL A 120 -7.39 -18.23 -13.25
N GLU A 121 -8.42 -17.43 -13.02
CA GLU A 121 -8.84 -16.36 -13.94
C GLU A 121 -8.23 -15.01 -13.59
N VAL A 122 -8.19 -14.71 -12.30
CA VAL A 122 -7.56 -13.49 -11.79
C VAL A 122 -6.77 -13.78 -10.54
N ALA A 123 -5.63 -13.12 -10.43
CA ALA A 123 -4.85 -13.09 -9.21
C ALA A 123 -4.19 -11.73 -9.07
N VAL A 124 -4.28 -11.15 -7.88
CA VAL A 124 -3.73 -9.83 -7.55
C VAL A 124 -2.98 -9.88 -6.24
N LEU A 125 -1.83 -9.21 -6.22
CA LEU A 125 -0.99 -9.09 -5.03
C LEU A 125 -1.40 -7.84 -4.24
N GLY A 126 -1.79 -8.03 -2.99
CA GLY A 126 -2.11 -6.95 -2.06
C GLY A 126 -0.86 -6.30 -1.47
N ASN A 127 -0.99 -5.87 -0.22
CA ASN A 127 0.12 -5.45 0.63
C ASN A 127 0.99 -6.66 1.03
N THR A 128 2.12 -6.39 1.69
CA THR A 128 3.12 -7.41 2.05
C THR A 128 2.49 -8.64 2.71
N GLY A 129 2.64 -9.79 2.05
CA GLY A 129 2.15 -11.08 2.54
C GLY A 129 0.67 -11.34 2.27
N GLU A 130 -0.01 -10.53 1.44
CA GLU A 130 -1.42 -10.70 1.13
C GLU A 130 -1.64 -10.85 -0.38
N ALA A 131 -2.54 -11.74 -0.78
CA ALA A 131 -3.00 -11.82 -2.15
C ALA A 131 -4.44 -12.33 -2.24
N LEU A 132 -5.08 -12.01 -3.35
CA LEU A 132 -6.40 -12.51 -3.73
C LEU A 132 -6.27 -13.24 -5.06
N ALA A 133 -6.95 -14.37 -5.21
CA ALA A 133 -7.13 -15.01 -6.50
C ALA A 133 -8.54 -15.58 -6.61
N CYS A 134 -9.05 -15.73 -7.83
CA CYS A 134 -10.23 -16.53 -8.07
C CYS A 134 -10.06 -17.43 -9.29
N SER A 135 -10.81 -18.51 -9.27
CA SER A 135 -10.85 -19.56 -10.28
C SER A 135 -12.30 -19.86 -10.63
N SER A 136 -12.49 -20.78 -11.57
CA SER A 136 -13.82 -21.28 -11.94
C SER A 136 -14.58 -21.96 -10.80
N LYS A 137 -13.91 -22.31 -9.68
CA LYS A 137 -14.52 -23.04 -8.55
C LYS A 137 -14.47 -22.30 -7.22
N HIS A 138 -13.44 -21.48 -7.00
CA HIS A 138 -13.15 -20.92 -5.69
C HIS A 138 -12.59 -19.51 -5.75
N LEU A 139 -12.79 -18.79 -4.65
CA LEU A 139 -12.05 -17.60 -4.32
C LEU A 139 -11.03 -17.92 -3.21
N PHE A 140 -9.83 -17.38 -3.36
CA PHE A 140 -8.69 -17.60 -2.48
C PHE A 140 -8.22 -16.29 -1.89
N ILE A 141 -8.08 -16.26 -0.57
CA ILE A 141 -7.34 -15.22 0.16
C ILE A 141 -6.08 -15.86 0.72
N LEU A 142 -4.93 -15.35 0.29
CA LEU A 142 -3.63 -15.86 0.67
C LEU A 142 -2.98 -14.90 1.67
N LYS A 143 -2.46 -15.45 2.77
CA LYS A 143 -1.76 -14.70 3.81
C LYS A 143 -0.41 -15.35 4.11
N ALA A 144 0.63 -14.56 4.29
CA ALA A 144 1.97 -15.02 4.64
C ALA A 144 2.67 -14.04 5.60
N GLY A 145 3.59 -14.56 6.40
CA GLY A 145 4.30 -13.78 7.40
C GLY A 145 3.34 -13.11 8.39
N MET A 146 3.61 -11.87 8.79
CA MET A 146 2.79 -11.16 9.78
C MET A 146 1.30 -11.06 9.42
N ALA A 147 0.94 -11.09 8.12
CA ALA A 147 -0.46 -11.11 7.67
C ALA A 147 -1.18 -12.45 7.99
N SER A 148 -0.43 -13.52 8.19
CA SER A 148 -0.94 -14.81 8.68
C SER A 148 -1.00 -14.93 10.20
N GLY A 149 -0.46 -13.93 10.93
CA GLY A 149 -0.32 -13.94 12.39
C GLY A 149 1.00 -14.50 12.92
N SER A 150 1.93 -14.93 12.03
CA SER A 150 3.24 -15.50 12.42
C SER A 150 4.32 -15.20 11.38
N LEU A 151 5.57 -14.97 11.79
CA LEU A 151 6.69 -14.63 10.89
C LEU A 151 6.91 -15.64 9.75
N THR A 152 6.72 -16.94 10.01
CA THR A 152 6.88 -18.02 9.03
C THR A 152 5.55 -18.61 8.56
N GLY A 153 4.43 -18.09 9.08
CA GLY A 153 3.12 -18.61 8.78
C GLY A 153 2.71 -18.37 7.32
N ARG A 154 1.94 -19.31 6.78
CA ARG A 154 1.26 -19.20 5.49
C ARG A 154 -0.15 -19.75 5.66
N LYS A 155 -1.15 -19.05 5.13
CA LYS A 155 -2.55 -19.46 5.12
C LYS A 155 -3.12 -19.27 3.73
N CYS A 156 -3.83 -20.28 3.25
CA CYS A 156 -4.70 -20.18 2.08
C CYS A 156 -6.13 -20.36 2.58
N ILE A 157 -6.91 -19.29 2.54
CA ILE A 157 -8.33 -19.32 2.89
C ILE A 157 -9.10 -19.49 1.59
N LYS A 158 -9.87 -20.57 1.50
CA LYS A 158 -10.57 -21.03 0.30
C LYS A 158 -12.07 -20.94 0.51
N TYR A 159 -12.75 -20.19 -0.34
CA TYR A 159 -14.21 -20.06 -0.35
C TYR A 159 -14.77 -20.69 -1.62
N ARG A 160 -15.78 -21.53 -1.49
CA ARG A 160 -16.63 -21.91 -2.62
C ARG A 160 -17.53 -20.73 -2.98
N TRP A 161 -17.85 -20.59 -4.26
CA TRP A 161 -18.71 -19.49 -4.73
C TRP A 161 -20.06 -19.42 -4.01
N ASN A 162 -20.67 -20.56 -3.68
CA ASN A 162 -21.94 -20.60 -2.94
C ASN A 162 -21.87 -20.15 -1.47
N GLN A 163 -20.67 -19.89 -0.92
CA GLN A 163 -20.49 -19.33 0.42
C GLN A 163 -20.39 -17.80 0.41
N ILE A 164 -20.25 -17.21 -0.78
CA ILE A 164 -20.03 -15.79 -0.97
C ILE A 164 -21.35 -15.15 -1.38
N THR A 165 -21.76 -14.11 -0.65
CA THR A 165 -22.97 -13.33 -0.97
C THR A 165 -22.63 -11.97 -1.58
N GLY A 166 -21.37 -11.57 -1.56
CA GLY A 166 -20.93 -10.29 -2.09
C GLY A 166 -19.42 -10.09 -1.98
N ALA A 167 -18.92 -9.08 -2.69
CA ALA A 167 -17.56 -8.58 -2.56
C ALA A 167 -17.56 -7.06 -2.74
N GLU A 168 -16.78 -6.35 -1.93
CA GLU A 168 -16.77 -4.89 -1.89
C GLU A 168 -15.33 -4.36 -1.76
N ILE A 169 -15.06 -3.23 -2.42
CA ILE A 169 -13.87 -2.43 -2.17
C ILE A 169 -14.22 -1.26 -1.25
N LYS A 170 -13.52 -1.15 -0.13
CA LYS A 170 -13.59 -0.01 0.77
C LYS A 170 -12.25 0.74 0.68
N ALA A 171 -12.27 1.96 0.16
CA ALA A 171 -11.07 2.76 -0.07
C ALA A 171 -10.94 3.89 0.96
N GLY A 172 -9.75 4.05 1.53
CA GLY A 172 -9.31 5.22 2.27
C GLY A 172 -8.29 6.04 1.47
N ALA A 173 -7.68 7.04 2.10
CA ALA A 173 -6.76 7.95 1.42
C ALA A 173 -5.45 7.28 0.92
N LEU A 174 -4.95 6.25 1.63
CA LEU A 174 -3.66 5.60 1.33
C LEU A 174 -3.82 4.11 1.00
N TYR A 175 -4.78 3.47 1.63
CA TYR A 175 -5.01 2.04 1.54
C TYR A 175 -6.48 1.79 1.20
N GLY A 176 -6.71 0.71 0.46
CA GLY A 176 -8.02 0.11 0.34
C GLY A 176 -7.99 -1.32 0.86
N LEU A 177 -9.16 -1.91 0.97
CA LEU A 177 -9.32 -3.33 1.13
C LEU A 177 -10.40 -3.82 0.16
N ILE A 178 -10.21 -5.03 -0.34
CA ILE A 178 -11.30 -5.82 -0.90
C ILE A 178 -11.75 -6.81 0.16
N GLU A 179 -13.05 -6.81 0.45
CA GLU A 179 -13.70 -7.65 1.46
C GLU A 179 -14.67 -8.61 0.77
N ILE A 180 -14.64 -9.85 1.21
CA ILE A 180 -15.57 -10.90 0.80
C ILE A 180 -16.67 -10.99 1.86
N GLN A 181 -17.90 -10.92 1.40
CA GLN A 181 -19.11 -10.99 2.21
C GLN A 181 -19.73 -12.38 2.08
N GLY A 182 -20.25 -12.89 3.17
CA GLY A 182 -20.84 -14.21 3.27
C GLY A 182 -21.44 -14.42 4.65
N ASN A 183 -22.19 -15.50 4.82
CA ASN A 183 -22.83 -15.77 6.10
C ASN A 183 -21.77 -16.00 7.19
N GLY A 184 -21.82 -15.21 8.26
CA GLY A 184 -20.88 -15.29 9.38
C GLY A 184 -19.51 -14.65 9.15
N LEU A 185 -19.27 -13.99 8.00
CA LEU A 185 -18.02 -13.26 7.76
C LEU A 185 -18.06 -11.86 8.39
N PRO A 186 -17.01 -11.45 9.12
CA PRO A 186 -16.95 -10.13 9.74
C PRO A 186 -16.79 -9.04 8.69
N SER A 187 -17.34 -7.85 8.96
CA SER A 187 -17.10 -6.66 8.14
C SER A 187 -16.06 -5.75 8.80
N HIS A 188 -15.20 -5.15 7.99
CA HIS A 188 -14.06 -4.37 8.42
C HIS A 188 -14.12 -2.92 7.96
N ASP A 189 -13.50 -2.04 8.75
CA ASP A 189 -13.34 -0.63 8.43
C ASP A 189 -11.98 -0.40 7.74
N ALA A 190 -11.99 0.23 6.57
CA ALA A 190 -10.77 0.58 5.83
C ALA A 190 -9.83 1.54 6.59
N ARG A 191 -10.30 2.19 7.66
CA ARG A 191 -9.47 3.00 8.56
C ARG A 191 -8.60 2.17 9.51
N ASN A 192 -8.90 0.89 9.72
CA ASN A 192 -8.17 0.00 10.63
C ASN A 192 -7.37 -1.10 9.90
N ILE A 193 -6.56 -0.69 8.93
CA ILE A 193 -5.77 -1.60 8.09
C ILE A 193 -4.92 -2.60 8.89
N SER A 194 -4.38 -2.21 10.04
CA SER A 194 -3.56 -3.11 10.87
C SER A 194 -4.35 -4.34 11.35
N GLN A 195 -5.63 -4.16 11.67
CA GLN A 195 -6.52 -5.27 12.02
C GLN A 195 -6.90 -6.09 10.77
N VAL A 196 -7.22 -5.41 9.66
CA VAL A 196 -7.69 -6.07 8.42
C VAL A 196 -6.62 -6.96 7.79
N LYS A 197 -5.33 -6.63 7.95
CA LYS A 197 -4.24 -7.44 7.39
C LYS A 197 -4.32 -8.92 7.76
N GLN A 198 -4.82 -9.24 8.96
CA GLN A 198 -4.97 -10.61 9.44
C GLN A 198 -6.36 -11.20 9.22
N ALA A 199 -7.30 -10.41 8.68
CA ALA A 199 -8.64 -10.89 8.38
C ALA A 199 -8.61 -11.95 7.27
N GLU A 200 -9.38 -13.01 7.48
CA GLU A 200 -9.45 -14.17 6.58
C GLU A 200 -10.40 -13.95 5.38
N ASN A 201 -11.17 -12.87 5.41
CA ASN A 201 -12.10 -12.49 4.35
C ASN A 201 -11.75 -11.15 3.68
N ALA A 202 -10.56 -10.61 3.89
CA ALA A 202 -10.14 -9.36 3.24
C ALA A 202 -8.68 -9.37 2.79
N VAL A 203 -8.37 -8.59 1.75
CA VAL A 203 -7.01 -8.32 1.27
C VAL A 203 -6.82 -6.82 1.20
N THR A 204 -5.79 -6.31 1.87
CA THR A 204 -5.47 -4.88 1.85
C THR A 204 -4.55 -4.54 0.68
N PHE A 205 -4.66 -3.32 0.14
CA PHE A 205 -3.85 -2.85 -0.98
C PHE A 205 -3.53 -1.36 -0.86
N LEU A 206 -2.50 -0.90 -1.57
CA LEU A 206 -2.20 0.53 -1.73
C LEU A 206 -3.17 1.17 -2.70
N ILE A 207 -3.65 2.38 -2.44
CA ILE A 207 -4.60 3.06 -3.33
C ILE A 207 -4.12 3.17 -4.79
N ALA A 208 -2.80 3.22 -5.02
CA ALA A 208 -2.20 3.18 -6.35
C ALA A 208 -2.49 1.89 -7.15
N LYS A 209 -2.90 0.80 -6.48
CA LYS A 209 -3.33 -0.48 -7.05
C LYS A 209 -4.85 -0.60 -7.16
N GLN A 210 -5.63 0.44 -6.84
CA GLN A 210 -7.09 0.36 -6.83
C GLN A 210 -7.66 -0.19 -8.15
N GLY A 211 -7.18 0.29 -9.29
CA GLY A 211 -7.63 -0.23 -10.59
C GLY A 211 -7.35 -1.73 -10.79
N GLU A 212 -6.23 -2.26 -10.29
CA GLU A 212 -5.93 -3.71 -10.34
C GLU A 212 -6.96 -4.51 -9.50
N PHE A 213 -7.41 -3.94 -8.37
CA PHE A 213 -8.40 -4.56 -7.50
C PHE A 213 -9.84 -4.39 -8.01
N GLU A 214 -10.16 -3.28 -8.67
CA GLU A 214 -11.45 -3.06 -9.33
C GLU A 214 -11.64 -4.03 -10.51
N ASP A 215 -10.59 -4.24 -11.31
CA ASP A 215 -10.58 -5.25 -12.37
C ASP A 215 -10.86 -6.65 -11.78
N ALA A 216 -10.16 -7.01 -10.69
CA ALA A 216 -10.37 -8.29 -10.02
C ALA A 216 -11.78 -8.42 -9.42
N LEU A 217 -12.30 -7.35 -8.82
CA LEU A 217 -13.67 -7.31 -8.29
C LEU A 217 -14.70 -7.53 -9.41
N SER A 218 -14.46 -6.96 -10.59
CA SER A 218 -15.34 -7.16 -11.75
C SER A 218 -15.39 -8.62 -12.19
N THR A 219 -14.28 -9.35 -12.17
CA THR A 219 -14.25 -10.79 -12.45
C THR A 219 -14.97 -11.58 -11.37
N ILE A 220 -14.69 -11.29 -10.09
CA ILE A 220 -15.30 -11.96 -8.94
C ILE A 220 -16.83 -11.83 -8.97
N LYS A 221 -17.35 -10.66 -9.32
CA LYS A 221 -18.80 -10.41 -9.42
C LYS A 221 -19.50 -11.20 -10.52
N GLN A 222 -18.78 -11.85 -11.43
CA GLN A 222 -19.40 -12.74 -12.42
C GLN A 222 -19.79 -14.10 -11.83
N TYR A 223 -19.27 -14.44 -10.64
CA TYR A 223 -19.50 -15.70 -9.94
C TYR A 223 -20.46 -15.61 -8.75
N ILE A 224 -20.88 -14.39 -8.39
CA ILE A 224 -21.79 -14.09 -7.27
C ILE A 224 -23.14 -13.68 -7.85
#